data_AF-A0A8X6U486-F1
#
_entry.id   AF-A0A8X6U486-F1
#
_cell.length_a   1.000
_cell.length_b   1.000
_cell.length_c   1.000
_cell.angle_alpha   90.00
_cell.angle_beta   90.00
_cell.angle_gamma   90.00
#
_symmetry.space_group_name_H-M   'P 1'
#
loop_
_entity.id
_entity.type
_entity.pdbx_description
1 polymer ?
#
loop_
_entity_poly.entity_id
_entity_poly.type
_entity_poly.pdbx_seq_one_letter_code
_entity_poly.pdbx_strand_id
1 'polypeptide(L)'
;FETCLIDKECAEKTVRGYMLRYGRDCDGSGTVDCSDFARIHKMGYKQCGSNTLLDTAYWKKIQLCIEDYQNNDTLDIDGRNEE
;
A
#
# COMPACT_ATOMS: atom_id res chain seq x y z
N PHE A 1 11.14 17.62 4.71
CA PHE A 1 10.30 16.50 4.21
C PHE A 1 8.89 16.58 4.79
N GLU A 2 8.72 17.23 5.94
CA GLU A 2 7.48 17.42 6.70
C GLU A 2 6.38 18.09 5.88
N THR A 3 6.73 19.10 5.07
CA THR A 3 5.80 19.75 4.14
C THR A 3 5.21 18.79 3.11
N CYS A 4 5.97 17.78 2.71
CA CYS A 4 5.53 16.74 1.78
C CYS A 4 4.59 15.73 2.46
N LEU A 5 4.74 15.49 3.77
CA LEU A 5 3.94 14.50 4.51
C LEU A 5 2.48 14.92 4.70
N ILE A 6 2.20 16.23 4.62
CA ILE A 6 0.84 16.79 4.74
C ILE A 6 0.21 17.12 3.38
N ASP A 7 0.96 16.97 2.29
CA ASP A 7 0.50 17.17 0.93
C ASP A 7 0.26 15.80 0.28
N LYS A 8 -1.00 15.50 -0.11
CA LYS A 8 -1.39 14.19 -0.64
C LYS A 8 -0.54 13.80 -1.84
N GLU A 9 -0.40 14.68 -2.83
CA GLU A 9 0.30 14.38 -4.08
C GLU A 9 1.79 14.13 -3.85
N CYS A 10 2.43 14.93 -2.99
CA CYS A 10 3.83 14.77 -2.63
C CYS A 10 4.08 13.47 -1.85
N ALA A 11 3.22 13.15 -0.89
CA ALA A 11 3.28 11.91 -0.13
C ALA A 11 3.13 10.68 -1.04
N GLU A 12 2.15 10.71 -1.96
CA GLU A 12 1.92 9.64 -2.92
C GLU A 12 3.12 9.42 -3.85
N LYS A 13 3.68 10.48 -4.43
CA LYS A 13 4.88 10.40 -5.26
C LYS A 13 6.06 9.78 -4.49
N THR A 14 6.20 10.14 -3.21
CA THR A 14 7.24 9.58 -2.35
C THR A 14 7.05 8.09 -2.11
N VAL A 15 5.83 7.65 -1.79
CA VAL A 15 5.50 6.23 -1.62
C VAL A 15 5.73 5.46 -2.92
N ARG A 16 5.21 5.95 -4.05
CA ARG A 16 5.41 5.33 -5.37
C ARG A 16 6.89 5.19 -5.71
N GLY A 17 7.70 6.22 -5.47
CA GLY A 17 9.15 6.17 -5.68
C GLY A 17 9.86 5.15 -4.78
N TYR A 18 9.42 5.02 -3.53
CA TYR A 18 9.96 4.01 -2.62
C TYR A 18 9.61 2.58 -3.08
N MET A 19 8.38 2.37 -3.55
CA MET A 19 7.94 1.08 -4.08
C MET A 19 8.55 0.76 -5.44
N LEU A 20 8.82 1.75 -6.29
CA LEU A 20 9.57 1.53 -7.53
C LEU A 20 10.99 1.00 -7.25
N ARG A 21 11.59 1.44 -6.13
CA ARG A 21 12.93 1.02 -5.73
C ARG A 21 12.97 -0.31 -4.97
N TYR A 22 11.96 -0.59 -4.14
CA TYR A 22 11.99 -1.68 -3.17
C TYR A 22 10.81 -2.65 -3.25
N GLY A 23 9.85 -2.40 -4.14
CA GLY A 23 8.69 -3.22 -4.40
C GLY A 23 9.09 -4.62 -4.79
N ARG A 24 8.42 -5.59 -4.18
CA ARG A 24 8.62 -7.03 -4.37
C ARG A 24 7.44 -7.76 -3.77
N ASP A 25 7.26 -9.00 -4.21
CA ASP A 25 6.33 -9.94 -3.60
C ASP A 25 6.85 -10.28 -2.18
N CYS A 26 6.10 -9.82 -1.20
CA CYS A 26 6.42 -9.98 0.22
C CYS A 26 5.63 -11.13 0.83
N ASP A 27 4.45 -11.44 0.33
CA ASP A 27 3.58 -12.49 0.87
C ASP A 27 3.64 -13.82 0.11
N GLY A 28 4.37 -13.87 -1.00
CA GLY A 28 4.56 -15.07 -1.82
C GLY A 28 3.39 -15.36 -2.75
N SER A 29 2.54 -14.36 -3.05
CA SER A 29 1.38 -14.50 -3.93
C SER A 29 1.74 -14.66 -5.41
N GLY A 30 2.97 -14.33 -5.80
CA GLY A 30 3.44 -14.32 -7.18
C GLY A 30 3.15 -13.01 -7.92
N THR A 31 2.51 -12.04 -7.26
CA THR A 31 2.24 -10.69 -7.76
C THR A 31 2.81 -9.65 -6.81
N VAL A 32 3.07 -8.44 -7.32
CA VAL A 32 3.39 -7.28 -6.48
C VAL A 32 2.17 -6.36 -6.46
N ASP A 33 1.46 -6.31 -5.34
CA ASP A 33 0.17 -5.61 -5.26
C ASP A 33 0.03 -4.68 -4.02
N CYS A 34 -1.20 -4.27 -3.71
CA CYS A 34 -1.51 -3.40 -2.58
C CYS A 34 -1.10 -3.99 -1.22
N SER A 35 -1.20 -5.32 -1.04
CA SER A 35 -0.75 -6.04 0.16
C SER A 35 0.75 -5.81 0.38
N ASP A 36 1.55 -5.99 -0.68
CA ASP A 36 3.01 -5.84 -0.62
C ASP A 36 3.41 -4.40 -0.32
N PHE A 37 2.75 -3.43 -0.96
CA PHE A 37 3.02 -2.02 -0.73
C PHE A 37 2.75 -1.64 0.74
N ALA A 38 1.63 -2.12 1.30
CA ALA A 38 1.30 -1.88 2.70
C ALA A 38 2.28 -2.57 3.67
N ARG A 39 2.75 -3.79 3.35
CA ARG A 39 3.77 -4.50 4.12
C ARG A 39 5.11 -3.75 4.11
N ILE A 40 5.57 -3.33 2.93
CA ILE A 40 6.82 -2.58 2.77
C ILE A 40 6.75 -1.22 3.46
N HIS A 41 5.63 -0.52 3.37
CA HIS A 41 5.45 0.79 4.00
C HIS A 41 5.61 0.69 5.53
N LYS A 42 5.07 -0.38 6.14
CA LYS A 42 5.10 -0.56 7.60
C LYS A 42 6.38 -1.21 8.12
N MET A 43 6.86 -2.25 7.44
CA MET A 43 7.97 -3.08 7.91
C MET A 43 9.32 -2.66 7.31
N GLY A 44 9.29 -1.74 6.35
CA GLY A 44 10.44 -1.42 5.51
C GLY A 44 10.77 -2.56 4.54
N TYR A 45 11.71 -2.28 3.62
CA TYR A 45 12.02 -3.21 2.55
C TYR A 45 12.47 -4.59 3.09
N LYS A 46 13.36 -4.63 4.08
CA LYS A 46 13.99 -5.89 4.56
C LYS A 46 13.03 -6.88 5.21
N GLN A 47 11.95 -6.42 5.85
CA GLN A 47 11.14 -7.26 6.73
C GLN A 47 9.70 -7.46 6.25
N CYS A 48 9.38 -7.06 5.02
CA CYS A 48 8.01 -7.11 4.51
C CYS A 48 7.41 -8.53 4.44
N GLY A 49 8.25 -9.57 4.35
CA GLY A 49 7.81 -10.97 4.38
C GLY A 49 7.55 -11.53 5.78
N SER A 50 7.72 -10.74 6.84
CA SER A 50 7.40 -11.17 8.20
C SER A 50 5.89 -11.20 8.43
N ASN A 51 5.38 -12.35 8.88
CA ASN A 51 3.97 -12.49 9.26
C ASN A 51 3.63 -11.86 10.62
N THR A 52 4.62 -11.31 11.34
CA THR A 52 4.38 -10.58 12.60
C THR A 52 3.49 -9.35 12.42
N LEU A 53 3.40 -8.82 11.19
CA LEU A 53 2.53 -7.70 10.85
C LEU A 53 1.04 -8.09 10.89
N LEU A 54 0.69 -9.34 10.61
CA LEU A 54 -0.69 -9.76 10.31
C LEU A 54 -1.64 -9.58 11.51
N ASP A 55 -1.13 -9.72 12.73
CA ASP A 55 -1.94 -9.57 13.94
C ASP A 55 -2.10 -8.11 14.41
N THR A 56 -1.42 -7.18 13.75
CA THR A 56 -1.41 -5.77 14.15
C THR A 56 -2.71 -5.05 13.79
N ALA A 57 -3.06 -4.02 14.59
CA ALA A 57 -4.18 -3.14 14.26
C ALA A 57 -3.99 -2.39 12.93
N TYR A 58 -2.73 -2.19 12.48
CA TYR A 58 -2.44 -1.63 11.17
C TYR A 58 -2.92 -2.57 10.06
N TRP A 59 -2.54 -3.85 10.12
CA TRP A 59 -2.86 -4.81 9.07
C TRP A 59 -4.36 -5.03 8.95
N LYS A 60 -5.05 -5.18 10.08
CA LYS A 60 -6.51 -5.33 10.10
C LYS A 60 -7.22 -4.15 9.41
N LYS A 61 -6.72 -2.93 9.56
CA LYS A 61 -7.28 -1.75 8.87
C LYS A 61 -6.99 -1.78 7.37
N ILE A 62 -5.77 -2.13 6.97
CA ILE A 62 -5.40 -2.26 5.56
C ILE A 62 -6.26 -3.32 4.86
N GLN A 63 -6.49 -4.46 5.50
CA GLN A 63 -7.32 -5.53 4.94
C GLN A 63 -8.74 -5.03 4.63
N LEU A 64 -9.37 -4.31 5.57
CA LEU A 64 -10.67 -3.70 5.35
C LEU A 64 -10.67 -2.75 4.13
N CYS A 65 -9.62 -1.96 3.93
CA CYS A 65 -9.50 -1.07 2.77
C CYS A 65 -9.30 -1.84 1.46
N ILE A 66 -8.48 -2.89 1.44
CA ILE A 66 -8.25 -3.70 0.24
C ILE A 66 -9.53 -4.44 -0.16
N GLU A 67 -10.21 -5.04 0.82
CA GLU A 67 -11.50 -5.70 0.61
C GLU A 67 -12.55 -4.72 0.09
N ASP A 68 -12.65 -3.53 0.67
CA ASP A 68 -13.59 -2.50 0.21
C ASP A 68 -13.29 -2.06 -1.24
N TYR A 69 -12.02 -1.82 -1.57
CA TYR A 69 -11.60 -1.47 -2.94
C TYR A 69 -11.98 -2.56 -3.96
N GLN A 70 -11.71 -3.82 -3.64
CA GLN A 70 -12.04 -4.96 -4.52
C GLN A 70 -13.55 -5.16 -4.70
N ASN A 71 -14.35 -4.79 -3.70
CA ASN A 71 -15.81 -4.95 -3.73
C ASN A 71 -16.54 -3.73 -4.35
N ASN A 72 -15.92 -2.55 -4.34
CA ASN A 72 -16.51 -1.28 -4.79
C ASN A 72 -15.85 -0.74 -6.07
N ASP A 73 -15.36 -1.61 -6.96
CA ASP A 73 -14.60 -1.33 -8.21
C ASP A 73 -15.39 -0.51 -9.26
N THR A 74 -15.87 0.66 -8.86
CA THR A 74 -16.66 1.62 -9.65
C THR A 74 -16.24 3.07 -9.42
N LEU A 75 -15.26 3.34 -8.55
CA LEU A 75 -14.79 4.69 -8.25
C LEU A 75 -13.25 4.68 -8.09
N ASP A 76 -12.55 5.34 -9.01
CA ASP A 76 -11.13 5.64 -8.88
C ASP A 76 -10.85 6.50 -7.63
N ILE A 77 -9.62 6.45 -7.11
CA ILE A 77 -9.12 7.17 -5.93
C ILE A 77 -9.26 8.70 -6.08
N ASP A 78 -9.44 9.18 -7.32
CA ASP A 78 -9.68 10.58 -7.67
C ASP A 78 -11.15 10.91 -8.01
N GLY A 79 -12.09 9.95 -7.92
CA GLY A 79 -13.49 10.16 -8.30
C GLY A 79 -13.66 10.54 -9.77
N ARG A 80 -12.74 10.11 -10.65
CA ARG A 80 -12.86 10.24 -12.10
C ARG A 80 -13.27 8.89 -12.67
N ASN A 81 -14.29 8.89 -13.52
CA ASN A 81 -14.65 7.70 -14.29
C ASN A 81 -13.47 7.32 -15.18
N GLU A 82 -13.15 6.04 -15.25
CA GLU A 82 -12.28 5.51 -16.30
C GLU A 82 -13.03 5.63 -17.64
N GLU A 83 -12.57 6.53 -18.51
CA GLU A 83 -12.84 6.52 -19.96
C GLU A 83 -11.58 6.11 -20.71
#